data_AF-A0A388QBV7-F1
#
_entry.id   AF-A0A388QBV7-F1
#
_cell.length_a   1.000
_cell.length_b   1.000
_cell.length_c   1.000
_cell.angle_alpha   90.00
_cell.angle_beta   90.00
_cell.angle_gamma   90.00
#
_symmetry.space_group_name_H-M   'P 1'
#
loop_
_entity.id
_entity.type
_entity.pdbx_description
1 polymer ?
#
loop_
_entity_poly.entity_id
_entity_poly.type
_entity_poly.pdbx_seq_one_letter_code
_entity_poly.pdbx_strand_id
1 'polypeptide(L)' 'MGGFITPPPDYFKIASQVAHHYGGLFICDEVQTAFGRTGQHWFGISHWGVEPDIMTMAKGMANGFPMGNTITTTP' A
#
# COMPACT_ATOMS: atom_id res chain seq x y z
N MET A 1 -4.26 12.96 -11.45
CA MET A 1 -4.13 13.11 -9.99
C MET A 1 -5.53 13.13 -9.40
N GLY A 2 -5.80 12.27 -8.42
CA GLY A 2 -7.12 12.16 -7.77
C GLY A 2 -7.26 12.96 -6.46
N GLY A 3 -6.21 13.68 -6.04
CA GLY A 3 -6.12 14.35 -4.74
C GLY A 3 -5.36 13.51 -3.71
N PHE A 4 -4.87 14.16 -2.64
CA PHE A 4 -4.15 13.52 -1.52
C PHE A 4 -5.16 13.20 -0.41
N ILE A 5 -6.05 12.25 -0.71
CA ILE A 5 -7.18 11.92 0.15
C ILE A 5 -6.73 10.88 1.19
N THR A 6 -6.74 11.27 2.46
CA THR A 6 -6.50 10.35 3.57
C THR A 6 -7.81 9.69 4.00
N PRO A 7 -7.96 8.37 3.88
CA PRO A 7 -9.17 7.70 4.31
C PRO A 7 -9.29 7.65 5.84
N PRO A 8 -10.50 7.45 6.39
CA PRO A 8 -10.69 7.28 7.83
C PRO A 8 -9.89 6.10 8.42
N PRO A 9 -9.63 6.08 9.74
CA PRO A 9 -8.78 5.07 10.40
C PRO A 9 -9.21 3.61 10.22
N ASP A 10 -10.49 3.35 9.94
CA ASP A 10 -11.00 1.97 9.81
C ASP A 10 -11.15 1.51 8.36
N TYR A 11 -10.96 2.41 7.39
CA TYR A 11 -11.27 2.14 5.98
C TYR A 11 -10.53 0.92 5.43
N PHE A 12 -9.20 0.88 5.54
CA PHE A 12 -8.42 -0.22 4.98
C PHE A 12 -8.60 -1.54 5.74
N LYS A 13 -8.89 -1.49 7.04
CA LYS A 13 -9.21 -2.69 7.82
C LYS A 13 -10.49 -3.34 7.29
N ILE A 14 -11.54 -2.53 7.10
CA ILE A 14 -12.82 -2.99 6.55
C ILE A 14 -12.63 -3.48 5.10
N ALA A 15 -11.94 -2.71 4.27
CA ALA A 15 -11.74 -3.05 2.86
C ALA A 15 -10.97 -4.37 2.67
N SER A 16 -9.89 -4.57 3.43
CA SER A 16 -9.11 -5.81 3.40
C SER A 16 -9.94 -7.01 3.85
N GLN A 17 -10.67 -6.89 4.95
CA GLN A 17 -11.56 -7.96 5.45
C GLN A 17 -12.63 -8.33 4.43
N VAL A 18 -13.25 -7.33 3.77
CA VAL A 18 -14.25 -7.56 2.73
C VAL A 18 -13.62 -8.28 1.53
N ALA A 19 -12.44 -7.85 1.07
CA ALA A 19 -11.75 -8.51 -0.04
C ALA A 19 -11.49 -9.99 0.28
N HIS A 20 -10.90 -10.26 1.45
CA HIS A 20 -10.60 -11.63 1.90
C HIS A 20 -11.85 -12.49 2.10
N HIS A 21 -12.95 -11.92 2.60
CA HIS A 21 -14.20 -12.65 2.81
C HIS A 21 -14.73 -13.28 1.52
N TYR A 22 -14.56 -12.60 0.39
CA TYR A 22 -14.99 -13.09 -0.93
C TYR A 22 -13.89 -13.83 -1.70
N GLY A 23 -12.79 -14.21 -1.03
CA GLY A 23 -11.65 -14.88 -1.67
C GLY A 23 -10.84 -13.97 -2.61
N GLY A 24 -11.00 -12.65 -2.48
CA GLY A 24 -10.23 -11.66 -3.21
C GLY A 24 -8.88 -11.38 -2.55
N LEU A 25 -7.98 -10.77 -3.31
CA LEU A 25 -6.68 -10.28 -2.84
C LEU A 25 -6.77 -8.79 -2.52
N PHE A 26 -6.09 -8.37 -1.47
CA PHE A 26 -5.94 -6.97 -1.07
C PHE A 26 -4.60 -6.42 -1.56
N ILE A 27 -4.65 -5.59 -2.60
CA ILE A 27 -3.47 -4.99 -3.25
C ILE A 27 -3.33 -3.54 -2.82
N CYS A 28 -2.18 -3.19 -2.24
CA CYS A 28 -1.85 -1.80 -1.90
C CYS A 28 -0.93 -1.20 -2.96
N ASP A 29 -1.42 -0.18 -3.67
CA ASP A 29 -0.58 0.65 -4.54
C ASP A 29 0.18 1.66 -3.69
N GLU A 30 1.46 1.37 -3.49
CA GLU A 30 2.40 2.15 -2.70
C GLU A 30 3.36 2.95 -3.58
N VAL A 31 3.06 3.09 -4.89
CA VAL A 31 3.94 3.78 -5.84
C VAL A 31 4.19 5.22 -5.39
N GLN A 32 3.20 5.90 -4.81
CA GLN A 32 3.36 7.27 -4.28
C GLN A 32 3.72 7.32 -2.79
N THR A 33 3.21 6.40 -1.99
CA THR A 33 3.21 6.48 -0.52
C THR A 33 4.36 5.75 0.17
N ALA A 34 5.04 4.83 -0.52
CA ALA A 34 6.21 4.13 0.02
C ALA A 34 7.45 5.04 0.17
N PHE A 35 8.48 4.45 0.77
CA PHE A 35 9.81 5.01 0.98
C PHE A 35 9.78 6.31 1.80
N GLY A 36 8.98 6.30 2.86
CA GLY A 36 8.95 7.38 3.85
C GLY A 36 8.15 8.62 3.43
N ARG A 37 7.42 8.58 2.30
CA ARG A 37 6.62 9.73 1.83
C ARG A 37 5.64 10.24 2.89
N THR A 38 5.05 9.35 3.66
CA THR A 38 4.02 9.66 4.67
C THR A 38 4.60 9.82 6.08
N GLY A 39 5.93 9.81 6.25
CA GLY A 39 6.60 10.08 7.52
C GLY A 39 6.84 8.83 8.38
N GLN A 40 6.00 8.61 9.40
CA GLN A 40 6.25 7.70 10.52
C GLN A 40 6.59 6.24 10.14
N HIS A 41 6.26 5.80 8.93
CA HIS A 41 6.49 4.46 8.43
C HIS A 41 7.13 4.47 7.05
N TRP A 42 7.75 3.35 6.67
CA TRP A 42 8.30 3.14 5.32
C TRP A 42 7.21 3.03 4.26
N PHE A 43 6.07 2.43 4.58
CA PHE A 43 4.95 2.19 3.68
C PHE A 43 3.69 2.89 4.21
N GLY A 44 2.85 3.43 3.31
CA GLY A 44 1.64 4.15 3.67
C GLY A 44 0.63 3.31 4.44
N ILE A 45 0.42 2.04 4.04
CA ILE A 45 -0.56 1.14 4.65
C ILE A 45 -0.25 0.84 6.12
N SER A 46 1.01 0.98 6.53
CA SER A 46 1.45 0.77 7.92
C SER A 46 0.77 1.70 8.92
N HIS A 47 0.33 2.90 8.50
CA HIS A 47 -0.47 3.81 9.35
C HIS A 47 -1.81 3.19 9.80
N TRP A 48 -2.32 2.18 9.08
CA TRP A 48 -3.58 1.50 9.38
C TRP A 48 -3.40 0.11 10.03
N GLY A 49 -2.16 -0.37 10.16
CA GLY A 49 -1.87 -1.69 10.72
C GLY A 49 -2.48 -2.85 9.91
N VAL A 50 -2.57 -2.69 8.59
CA VAL A 50 -3.10 -3.70 7.65
C VAL A 50 -1.94 -4.30 6.86
N GLU A 51 -1.92 -5.64 6.75
CA GLU A 51 -0.97 -6.39 5.93
C GLU A 51 -1.62 -6.74 4.58
N PRO A 52 -1.15 -6.17 3.46
CA PRO A 52 -1.66 -6.50 2.13
C PRO A 52 -1.06 -7.78 1.57
N ASP A 53 -1.81 -8.47 0.70
CA ASP A 53 -1.33 -9.67 0.02
C ASP A 53 -0.28 -9.32 -1.05
N ILE A 54 -0.45 -8.15 -1.69
CA ILE A 54 0.43 -7.66 -2.75
C ILE A 54 0.67 -6.16 -2.54
N MET A 55 1.90 -5.70 -2.76
CA MET A 55 2.22 -4.28 -2.86
C MET A 55 2.92 -3.95 -4.18
N THR A 56 2.53 -2.83 -4.80
CA THR A 56 3.23 -2.26 -5.96
C THR A 56 3.98 -1.00 -5.55
N MET A 57 5.18 -0.80 -6.09
CA MET A 57 6.07 0.29 -5.69
C MET A 57 6.92 0.77 -6.88
N ALA A 58 7.27 2.06 -6.91
CA ALA A 58 8.24 2.64 -7.85
C ALA A 58 8.74 4.00 -7.28
N LYS A 59 8.78 5.05 -8.10
CA LYS A 59 9.07 6.45 -7.72
C LYS A 59 10.27 6.59 -6.77
N GLY A 60 10.00 6.82 -5.48
CA GLY A 60 11.02 7.06 -4.46
C GLY A 60 11.98 5.88 -4.24
N MET A 61 11.59 4.67 -4.65
CA MET A 61 12.36 3.43 -4.48
C MET A 61 13.81 3.53 -4.95
N ALA A 62 14.03 4.12 -6.12
CA ALA A 62 15.33 4.15 -6.77
C ALA A 62 15.80 5.59 -7.02
N ASN A 63 15.27 6.55 -6.26
CA ASN A 63 15.67 7.96 -6.27
C ASN A 63 15.87 8.56 -7.69
N GLY A 64 14.91 8.31 -8.59
CA GLY A 64 14.94 8.83 -9.96
C GLY A 64 15.47 7.86 -11.03
N PHE A 65 16.06 6.73 -10.64
CA PHE A 65 16.35 5.65 -11.60
C PHE A 65 15.05 4.92 -11.98
N PRO A 66 14.82 4.58 -13.26
CA PRO A 66 13.62 3.87 -13.70
C PRO A 66 13.55 2.44 -13.12
N MET A 67 12.77 2.26 -12.06
CA MET A 67 12.59 0.97 -11.39
C MET A 67 11.17 0.88 -10.81
N GLY A 68 10.59 -0.32 -10.90
CA GLY A 68 9.35 -0.69 -10.24
C GLY A 68 9.49 -2.08 -9.62
N ASN A 69 8.64 -2.37 -8.64
CA ASN A 69 8.61 -3.66 -7.95
C ASN A 69 7.16 -4.06 -7.60
N THR A 70 6.94 -5.36 -7.57
CA THR A 70 5.74 -6.00 -7.03
C THR A 70 6.20 -7.05 -6.03
N ILE A 71 5.76 -6.95 -4.78
CA ILE A 71 6.04 -7.95 -3.75
C ILE A 71 4.76 -8.62 -3.30
N THR A 72 4.85 -9.89 -2.93
CA THR A 72 3.72 -10.71 -2.47
C THR A 72 4.06 -11.40 -1.16
N THR A 73 3.04 -11.75 -0.39
CA THR A 73 3.18 -12.73 0.69
C THR A 73 3.63 -14.09 0.14
N THR A 74 4.21 -14.93 1.01
CA THR A 74 4.53 -16.32 0.65
C THR A 74 3.26 -17.15 0.49
N PRO A 75 3.28 -18.23 -0.31
CA PRO A 75 2.15 -19.16 -0.42
C PRO A 75 1.75 -19.79 0.91
#